data_AF-A0A849YAG8-F1
#
_entry.id   AF-A0A849YAG8-F1
#
_cell.length_a   1.000
_cell.length_b   1.000
_cell.length_c   1.000
_cell.angle_alpha   90.00
_cell.angle_beta   90.00
_cell.angle_gamma   90.00
#
_symmetry.space_group_name_H-M   'P 1'
#
loop_
_entity.id
_entity.type
_entity.pdbx_description
1 polymer ?
#
loop_
_entity_poly.entity_id
_entity_poly.type
_entity_poly.pdbx_seq_one_letter_code
_entity_poly.pdbx_strand_id
1 'polypeptide(L)'
;MDSPISYARIRVTLGSLQAIVASSTWQLIVLRSGRFVAQPLMKHTLLPWLACPTCHAALKEETRVERDGEIEEGSLLCGGCGAVFPITEGIPRFVASDEYASSFGHQWNRYAELQLDSRNGTRFSEERFRSITEWTREDLCGKLVLDVGCGSGRFAEIALADGAEVIALDLSRAVDACRRNLRAHPKLHVIQASIYDLPFRDGLFDVVYSIGVIQHTPDPHQAVQRIAAKVALNGRIGLWIYELSWKALVGTVGFKYLLRPMTRRCSISTIERWAAFLERLCRPITRWGRRHGLLGKIAMRMLPVSCAHLQSIPLSETDFQEWVRLDTFDMYSPAHDHPQTFRRVRGWLVDAGFRPDPRHPHGGISITATRLGERAVENP
;
A
#
# COMPACT_ATOMS: atom_id res chain seq x y z
N MET A 1 -5.10 45.27 57.02
CA MET A 1 -5.95 44.28 57.71
C MET A 1 -7.16 44.05 56.83
N ASP A 2 -7.05 42.97 56.05
CA ASP A 2 -8.07 42.09 55.49
C ASP A 2 -9.41 42.65 55.02
N SER A 3 -9.60 42.62 53.70
CA SER A 3 -10.92 42.55 53.07
C SER A 3 -11.06 41.21 52.34
N PRO A 4 -12.21 40.50 52.48
CA PRO A 4 -12.34 39.09 52.15
C PRO A 4 -12.64 38.87 50.66
N ILE A 5 -11.98 37.86 50.09
CA ILE A 5 -12.22 37.36 48.73
C ILE A 5 -13.51 36.54 48.71
N SER A 6 -14.51 37.02 47.98
CA SER A 6 -15.76 36.31 47.69
C SER A 6 -15.54 35.32 46.53
N TYR A 7 -15.78 34.04 46.77
CA TYR A 7 -15.80 32.99 45.75
C TYR A 7 -17.16 33.00 45.02
N ALA A 8 -17.18 33.50 43.78
CA ALA A 8 -18.32 33.37 42.90
C ALA A 8 -18.47 31.92 42.40
N ARG A 9 -19.52 31.23 42.84
CA ARG A 9 -20.01 29.99 42.24
C ARG A 9 -20.66 30.31 40.90
N ILE A 10 -20.01 29.97 39.79
CA ILE A 10 -20.66 29.96 38.47
C ILE A 10 -21.37 28.61 38.32
N ARG A 11 -22.71 28.64 38.46
CA ARG A 11 -23.60 27.60 37.94
C ARG A 11 -23.60 27.71 36.42
N VAL A 12 -23.07 26.71 35.72
CA VAL A 12 -23.30 26.56 34.28
C VAL A 12 -24.55 25.70 34.09
N THR A 13 -25.59 26.32 33.55
CA THR A 13 -26.84 25.69 33.11
C THR A 13 -26.59 24.82 31.87
N LEU A 14 -27.15 23.61 31.87
CA LEU A 14 -27.21 22.74 30.68
C LEU A 14 -27.99 23.44 29.57
N GLY A 15 -27.31 23.81 28.48
CA GLY A 15 -27.98 24.33 27.30
C GLY A 15 -27.05 25.09 26.38
N SER A 16 -26.06 24.41 25.78
CA SER A 16 -25.41 24.78 24.49
C SER A 16 -24.14 23.95 24.27
N LEU A 17 -24.30 22.69 23.86
CA LEU A 17 -23.24 21.90 23.21
C LEU A 17 -23.84 21.20 21.99
N GLN A 18 -24.14 22.01 20.97
CA GLN A 18 -24.34 21.56 19.60
C GLN A 18 -23.36 22.32 18.71
N ALA A 19 -22.12 21.83 18.66
CA ALA A 19 -21.21 22.02 17.53
C ALA A 19 -19.95 21.18 17.80
N ILE A 20 -19.48 20.48 16.76
CA ILE A 20 -18.22 19.73 16.70
C ILE A 20 -18.27 18.33 17.35
N VAL A 21 -19.12 17.45 16.80
CA VAL A 21 -18.81 16.01 16.69
C VAL A 21 -19.33 15.54 15.32
N ALA A 22 -18.50 15.68 14.29
CA ALA A 22 -18.76 15.15 12.96
C ALA A 22 -17.47 14.54 12.39
N SER A 23 -16.96 13.48 13.02
CA SER A 23 -15.93 12.60 12.42
C SER A 23 -15.68 11.28 13.18
N SER A 24 -16.68 10.71 13.89
CA SER A 24 -16.42 9.53 14.75
C SER A 24 -17.60 8.56 14.91
N THR A 25 -18.55 8.55 13.98
CA THR A 25 -19.70 7.62 14.01
C THR A 25 -19.36 6.19 13.56
N TRP A 26 -18.20 5.95 12.92
CA TRP A 26 -17.81 4.60 12.49
C TRP A 26 -17.26 3.71 13.62
N GLN A 27 -16.56 4.29 14.60
CA GLN A 27 -15.99 3.51 15.71
C GLN A 27 -17.04 3.08 16.77
N LEU A 28 -18.14 3.82 16.90
CA LEU A 28 -19.13 3.58 17.96
C LEU A 28 -20.22 2.56 17.60
N ILE A 29 -20.38 2.19 16.32
CA ILE A 29 -21.33 1.15 15.91
C ILE A 29 -20.81 -0.27 16.24
N VAL A 30 -19.52 -0.42 16.56
CA VAL A 30 -18.86 -1.73 16.70
C VAL A 30 -19.06 -2.41 18.07
N LEU A 31 -19.62 -1.76 19.09
CA LEU A 31 -19.61 -2.30 20.47
C LEU A 31 -20.98 -2.52 21.13
N ARG A 32 -22.10 -2.57 20.41
CA ARG A 32 -23.43 -2.77 21.04
C ARG A 32 -24.36 -3.84 20.48
N SER A 33 -23.88 -4.74 19.63
CA SER A 33 -24.64 -5.95 19.34
C SER A 33 -23.69 -7.12 19.20
N GLY A 34 -23.90 -8.18 19.99
CA GLY A 34 -23.24 -9.48 19.85
C GLY A 34 -23.60 -10.22 18.57
N ARG A 35 -23.77 -9.50 17.45
CA ARG A 35 -23.76 -10.04 16.11
C ARG A 35 -22.31 -10.32 15.79
N PHE A 36 -21.99 -11.58 15.51
CA PHE A 36 -20.80 -11.91 14.73
C PHE A 36 -20.75 -10.93 13.55
N VAL A 37 -19.73 -10.07 13.51
CA VAL A 37 -19.51 -9.24 12.33
C VAL A 37 -19.28 -10.24 11.21
N ALA A 38 -20.26 -10.38 10.32
CA ALA A 38 -20.16 -11.16 9.11
C ALA A 38 -18.82 -10.81 8.47
N GLN A 39 -17.97 -11.82 8.22
CA GLN A 39 -16.71 -11.57 7.56
C GLN A 39 -17.07 -11.17 6.13
N PRO A 40 -16.79 -9.95 5.67
CA PRO A 40 -17.15 -9.61 4.31
C PRO A 40 -16.14 -10.26 3.36
N LEU A 41 -16.69 -10.84 2.30
CA LEU A 41 -16.08 -11.74 1.32
C LEU A 41 -16.05 -11.05 -0.05
N MET A 42 -15.97 -11.81 -1.14
CA MET A 42 -16.00 -11.22 -2.48
C MET A 42 -17.41 -10.67 -2.78
N LYS A 43 -17.51 -9.38 -3.06
CA LYS A 43 -18.77 -8.72 -3.42
C LYS A 43 -19.10 -8.94 -4.89
N HIS A 44 -20.38 -9.17 -5.21
CA HIS A 44 -20.82 -9.27 -6.60
C HIS A 44 -20.59 -7.97 -7.39
N THR A 45 -20.51 -6.82 -6.71
CA THR A 45 -20.19 -5.52 -7.35
C THR A 45 -18.80 -5.48 -7.97
N LEU A 46 -17.90 -6.41 -7.64
CA LEU A 46 -16.58 -6.54 -8.27
C LEU A 46 -16.67 -7.14 -9.69
N LEU A 47 -17.63 -8.02 -9.95
CA LEU A 47 -17.70 -8.81 -11.19
C LEU A 47 -17.73 -7.99 -12.48
N PRO A 48 -18.49 -6.88 -12.58
CA PRO A 48 -18.54 -6.06 -13.80
C PRO A 48 -17.19 -5.44 -14.19
N TRP A 49 -16.26 -5.32 -13.23
CA TRP A 49 -14.93 -4.76 -13.45
C TRP A 49 -13.91 -5.80 -13.88
N LEU A 50 -14.17 -7.08 -13.62
CA LEU A 50 -13.24 -8.16 -13.93
C LEU A 50 -13.30 -8.56 -15.41
N ALA A 51 -12.14 -8.89 -15.96
CA ALA A 51 -11.97 -9.47 -17.28
C ALA A 51 -10.92 -10.58 -17.23
N CYS A 52 -11.05 -11.58 -18.11
CA CYS A 52 -10.07 -12.64 -18.21
C CYS A 52 -8.69 -12.06 -18.55
N PRO A 53 -7.63 -12.36 -17.78
CA PRO A 53 -6.29 -11.85 -18.07
C PRO A 53 -5.73 -12.35 -19.41
N THR A 54 -6.19 -13.52 -19.90
CA THR A 54 -5.68 -14.14 -21.13
C THR A 54 -6.36 -13.62 -22.40
N CYS A 55 -7.69 -13.49 -22.41
CA CYS A 55 -8.45 -13.16 -23.62
C CYS A 55 -9.39 -11.95 -23.45
N HIS A 56 -9.37 -11.29 -22.29
CA HIS A 56 -10.16 -10.10 -21.97
C HIS A 56 -11.70 -10.27 -22.03
N ALA A 57 -12.20 -11.49 -22.21
CA ALA A 57 -13.62 -11.79 -22.12
C ALA A 57 -14.15 -11.58 -20.68
N ALA A 58 -15.45 -11.31 -20.56
CA ALA A 58 -16.11 -11.23 -19.27
C ALA A 58 -16.02 -12.57 -18.52
N LEU A 59 -15.93 -12.48 -17.20
CA LEU A 59 -15.93 -13.64 -16.31
C LEU A 59 -17.33 -13.83 -15.72
N LYS A 60 -17.71 -15.09 -15.52
CA LYS A 60 -18.94 -15.47 -14.80
C LYS A 60 -18.56 -16.16 -13.52
N GLU A 61 -19.22 -15.85 -12.42
CA GLU A 61 -19.05 -16.60 -11.18
C GLU A 61 -19.79 -17.95 -11.23
N GLU A 62 -19.16 -18.95 -10.63
CA GLU A 62 -19.78 -20.18 -10.18
C GLU A 62 -19.56 -20.26 -8.66
N THR A 63 -20.59 -19.83 -7.93
CA THR A 63 -20.57 -19.75 -6.46
C THR A 63 -20.76 -21.13 -5.85
N ARG A 64 -19.88 -21.49 -4.92
CA ARG A 64 -19.99 -22.72 -4.12
C ARG A 64 -20.47 -22.44 -2.71
N VAL A 65 -19.96 -21.38 -2.09
CA VAL A 65 -20.33 -20.95 -0.74
C VAL A 65 -20.53 -19.44 -0.74
N GLU A 66 -21.67 -19.00 -0.21
CA GLU A 66 -22.07 -17.60 -0.09
C GLU A 66 -22.49 -17.31 1.35
N ARG A 67 -22.16 -16.12 1.87
CA ARG A 67 -22.63 -15.63 3.16
C ARG A 67 -23.04 -14.17 3.03
N ASP A 68 -24.23 -13.85 3.51
CA ASP A 68 -24.76 -12.48 3.56
C ASP A 68 -24.72 -11.75 2.19
N GLY A 69 -24.88 -12.48 1.08
CA GLY A 69 -24.83 -11.91 -0.27
C GLY A 69 -23.43 -11.70 -0.84
N GLU A 70 -22.40 -12.30 -0.23
CA GLU A 70 -21.01 -12.23 -0.67
C GLU A 70 -20.38 -13.63 -0.81
N ILE A 71 -19.52 -13.80 -1.81
CA ILE A 71 -18.97 -15.10 -2.22
C ILE A 71 -17.75 -15.46 -1.37
N GLU A 72 -17.82 -16.56 -0.61
CA GLU A 72 -16.71 -17.09 0.19
C GLU A 72 -15.81 -17.99 -0.65
N GLU A 73 -16.43 -18.98 -1.30
CA GLU A 73 -15.76 -20.00 -2.11
C GLU A 73 -16.48 -20.14 -3.44
N GLY A 74 -15.72 -20.28 -4.51
CA GLY A 74 -16.29 -20.41 -5.85
C GLY A 74 -15.22 -20.37 -6.92
N SER A 75 -15.62 -20.07 -8.14
CA SER A 75 -14.71 -19.90 -9.26
C SER A 75 -15.23 -18.84 -10.23
N LEU A 76 -14.31 -18.20 -10.94
CA LEU A 76 -14.59 -17.31 -12.05
C LEU A 76 -14.25 -18.04 -13.34
N LEU A 77 -15.25 -18.23 -14.18
CA LEU A 77 -15.18 -18.96 -15.45
C LEU A 77 -15.10 -17.97 -16.61
N CYS A 78 -14.10 -18.15 -17.47
CA CYS A 78 -14.00 -17.41 -18.71
C CYS A 78 -14.75 -18.13 -19.84
N GLY A 79 -15.82 -17.52 -20.35
CA GLY A 79 -16.55 -18.06 -21.50
C GLY A 79 -15.79 -18.01 -22.83
N GLY A 80 -14.71 -17.24 -22.92
CA GLY A 80 -13.92 -17.08 -24.15
C GLY A 80 -12.82 -18.14 -24.32
N CYS A 81 -12.00 -18.34 -23.30
CA CYS A 81 -10.86 -19.28 -23.35
C CYS A 81 -11.01 -20.51 -22.43
N GLY A 82 -12.09 -20.58 -21.64
CA GLY A 82 -12.31 -21.68 -20.70
C GLY A 82 -11.46 -21.64 -19.43
N ALA A 83 -10.65 -20.58 -19.23
CA ALA A 83 -9.87 -20.43 -18.01
C ALA A 83 -10.76 -20.35 -16.76
N VAL A 84 -10.29 -20.94 -15.66
CA VAL A 84 -10.99 -20.99 -14.37
C VAL A 84 -10.09 -20.39 -13.30
N PHE A 85 -10.61 -19.45 -12.53
CA PHE A 85 -9.88 -18.78 -11.46
C PHE A 85 -10.60 -19.01 -10.13
N PRO A 86 -9.96 -19.62 -9.12
CA PRO A 86 -10.62 -19.91 -7.86
C PRO A 86 -10.90 -18.63 -7.04
N ILE A 87 -12.02 -18.63 -6.35
CA ILE A 87 -12.33 -17.69 -5.27
C ILE A 87 -12.16 -18.47 -3.97
N THR A 88 -11.24 -18.03 -3.11
CA THR A 88 -10.95 -18.69 -1.82
C THR A 88 -10.91 -17.66 -0.71
N GLU A 89 -11.64 -17.94 0.37
CA GLU A 89 -11.86 -17.01 1.49
C GLU A 89 -12.37 -15.62 1.02
N GLY A 90 -13.09 -15.56 -0.10
CA GLY A 90 -13.57 -14.31 -0.70
C GLY A 90 -12.51 -13.48 -1.43
N ILE A 91 -11.38 -14.08 -1.83
CA ILE A 91 -10.40 -13.46 -2.76
C ILE A 91 -10.39 -14.25 -4.07
N PRO A 92 -10.72 -13.62 -5.20
CA PRO A 92 -10.38 -14.10 -6.53
C PRO A 92 -8.86 -14.21 -6.71
N ARG A 93 -8.38 -15.38 -7.13
CA ARG A 93 -6.95 -15.62 -7.36
C ARG A 93 -6.69 -15.94 -8.83
N PHE A 94 -6.01 -15.03 -9.50
CA PHE A 94 -5.65 -15.09 -10.93
C PHE A 94 -4.25 -15.64 -11.18
N VAL A 95 -3.60 -16.18 -10.15
CA VAL A 95 -2.23 -16.69 -10.22
C VAL A 95 -2.15 -18.11 -9.65
N ALA A 96 -1.34 -18.96 -10.28
CA ALA A 96 -1.10 -20.31 -9.80
C ALA A 96 -0.06 -20.36 -8.67
N SER A 97 0.84 -19.36 -8.61
CA SER A 97 1.85 -19.21 -7.55
C SER A 97 2.18 -17.74 -7.34
N ASP A 98 2.78 -17.42 -6.18
CA ASP A 98 3.30 -16.08 -5.85
C ASP A 98 4.75 -15.85 -6.31
N GLU A 99 5.29 -16.74 -7.15
CA GLU A 99 6.59 -16.68 -7.85
C GLU A 99 7.72 -16.01 -7.03
N TYR A 100 8.10 -14.79 -7.43
CA TYR A 100 9.22 -14.01 -6.89
C TYR A 100 8.81 -13.13 -5.69
N ALA A 101 7.53 -13.12 -5.31
CA ALA A 101 6.96 -12.23 -4.32
C ALA A 101 6.59 -12.92 -2.98
N SER A 102 6.91 -14.21 -2.82
CA SER A 102 6.63 -14.98 -1.60
C SER A 102 7.23 -14.34 -0.32
N SER A 103 8.39 -13.67 -0.42
CA SER A 103 8.98 -12.92 0.70
C SER A 103 8.09 -11.77 1.17
N PHE A 104 7.44 -11.06 0.24
CA PHE A 104 6.47 -10.00 0.56
C PHE A 104 5.20 -10.60 1.17
N GLY A 105 4.74 -11.74 0.65
CA GLY A 105 3.61 -12.48 1.24
C GLY A 105 3.86 -12.84 2.71
N HIS A 106 5.06 -13.35 3.02
CA HIS A 106 5.49 -13.62 4.40
C HIS A 106 5.55 -12.34 5.25
N GLN A 107 6.25 -11.31 4.76
CA GLN A 107 6.44 -10.04 5.45
C GLN A 107 5.12 -9.38 5.84
N TRP A 108 4.21 -9.21 4.88
CA TRP A 108 2.96 -8.51 5.09
C TRP A 108 1.96 -9.30 5.91
N ASN A 109 2.08 -10.63 5.99
CA ASN A 109 1.29 -11.42 6.95
C ASN A 109 1.89 -11.38 8.36
N ARG A 110 3.22 -11.40 8.48
CA ARG A 110 3.94 -11.36 9.76
C ARG A 110 3.82 -10.04 10.50
N TYR A 111 3.77 -8.93 9.76
CA TYR A 111 3.72 -7.55 10.28
C TYR A 111 2.48 -6.79 9.81
N ALA A 112 1.37 -7.50 9.64
CA ALA A 112 0.18 -7.03 8.93
C ALA A 112 -0.33 -5.65 9.36
N GLU A 113 -0.28 -5.35 10.64
CA GLU A 113 -0.88 -4.14 11.22
C GLU A 113 0.15 -3.03 11.49
N LEU A 114 1.45 -3.33 11.42
CA LEU A 114 2.51 -2.47 11.93
C LEU A 114 2.58 -1.11 11.21
N GLN A 115 2.30 -1.10 9.91
CA GLN A 115 2.32 0.10 9.08
C GLN A 115 0.92 0.70 8.84
N LEU A 116 -0.12 0.22 9.54
CA LEU A 116 -1.45 0.83 9.47
C LEU A 116 -1.54 1.99 10.46
N ASP A 117 -1.89 3.17 9.96
CA ASP A 117 -1.95 4.39 10.76
C ASP A 117 -3.06 4.27 11.82
N SER A 118 -4.17 3.60 11.48
CA SER A 118 -5.26 3.29 12.43
C SER A 118 -4.86 2.36 13.58
N ARG A 119 -3.74 1.64 13.46
CA ARG A 119 -3.26 0.66 14.45
C ARG A 119 -2.10 1.19 15.27
N ASN A 120 -1.14 1.84 14.61
CA ASN A 120 0.05 2.37 15.28
C ASN A 120 -0.14 3.81 15.82
N GLY A 121 -1.27 4.47 15.50
CA GLY A 121 -1.62 5.80 16.01
C GLY A 121 -0.82 6.94 15.39
N THR A 122 -0.10 6.69 14.30
CA THR A 122 0.64 7.71 13.55
C THR A 122 -0.17 8.22 12.35
N ARG A 123 0.38 9.19 11.61
CA ARG A 123 -0.12 9.63 10.29
C ARG A 123 0.92 9.40 9.20
N PHE A 124 1.89 8.53 9.46
CA PHE A 124 3.07 8.43 8.60
C PHE A 124 2.73 7.87 7.22
N SER A 125 1.78 6.94 7.13
CA SER A 125 1.33 6.37 5.85
C SER A 125 0.47 7.36 5.07
N GLU A 126 -0.41 8.10 5.75
CA GLU A 126 -1.15 9.20 5.16
C GLU A 126 -0.20 10.28 4.61
N GLU A 127 0.69 10.81 5.44
CA GLU A 127 1.67 11.83 5.04
C GLU A 127 2.52 11.36 3.87
N ARG A 128 2.94 10.09 3.89
CA ARG A 128 3.69 9.49 2.78
C ARG A 128 2.84 9.39 1.50
N PHE A 129 1.60 8.92 1.60
CA PHE A 129 0.68 8.86 0.46
C PHE A 129 0.49 10.25 -0.16
N ARG A 130 0.15 11.24 0.67
CA ARG A 130 -0.01 12.65 0.23
C ARG A 130 1.26 13.22 -0.36
N SER A 131 2.42 12.92 0.21
CA SER A 131 3.70 13.40 -0.34
C SER A 131 4.02 12.78 -1.70
N ILE A 132 3.55 11.56 -1.94
CA ILE A 132 3.83 10.85 -3.19
C ILE A 132 2.89 11.33 -4.29
N THR A 133 1.60 11.41 -3.97
CA THR A 133 0.53 11.61 -4.94
C THR A 133 0.07 13.06 -5.04
N GLU A 134 0.25 13.84 -3.97
CA GLU A 134 -0.34 15.16 -3.78
C GLU A 134 -1.87 15.20 -3.92
N TRP A 135 -2.51 14.03 -3.91
CA TRP A 135 -3.95 13.91 -4.05
C TRP A 135 -4.64 14.23 -2.74
N THR A 136 -5.73 14.99 -2.82
CA THR A 136 -6.59 15.28 -1.67
C THR A 136 -7.75 14.30 -1.60
N ARG A 137 -8.61 14.45 -0.60
CA ARG A 137 -9.85 13.69 -0.51
C ARG A 137 -10.75 13.90 -1.73
N GLU A 138 -10.80 15.12 -2.25
CA GLU A 138 -11.62 15.48 -3.42
C GLU A 138 -11.18 14.76 -4.69
N ASP A 139 -9.88 14.47 -4.81
CA ASP A 139 -9.33 13.71 -5.94
C ASP A 139 -9.73 12.23 -5.94
N LEU A 140 -10.07 11.66 -4.77
CA LEU A 140 -10.35 10.24 -4.58
C LEU A 140 -11.80 9.91 -4.26
N CYS A 141 -12.55 10.85 -3.68
CA CYS A 141 -13.91 10.62 -3.21
C CYS A 141 -14.82 10.20 -4.38
N GLY A 142 -15.42 9.01 -4.26
CA GLY A 142 -16.32 8.47 -5.29
C GLY A 142 -15.61 7.97 -6.55
N LYS A 143 -14.27 7.94 -6.58
CA LYS A 143 -13.48 7.39 -7.68
C LYS A 143 -13.30 5.89 -7.57
N LEU A 144 -13.21 5.21 -8.72
CA LEU A 144 -12.75 3.83 -8.77
C LEU A 144 -11.23 3.81 -8.83
N VAL A 145 -10.61 3.22 -7.81
CA VAL A 145 -9.18 3.29 -7.56
C VAL A 145 -8.56 1.90 -7.57
N LEU A 146 -7.42 1.75 -8.26
CA LEU A 146 -6.61 0.53 -8.21
C LEU A 146 -5.34 0.76 -7.37
N ASP A 147 -5.17 -0.03 -6.32
CA ASP A 147 -3.93 -0.14 -5.54
C ASP A 147 -3.13 -1.35 -6.06
N VAL A 148 -2.02 -1.09 -6.75
CA VAL A 148 -1.18 -2.10 -7.39
C VAL A 148 0.02 -2.45 -6.50
N GLY A 149 -0.05 -3.64 -5.90
CA GLY A 149 0.86 -4.16 -4.88
C GLY A 149 0.48 -3.64 -3.49
N CYS A 150 -0.75 -3.93 -3.09
CA CYS A 150 -1.37 -3.38 -1.89
C CYS A 150 -0.71 -3.81 -0.57
N GLY A 151 0.13 -4.86 -0.58
CA GLY A 151 0.73 -5.41 0.62
C GLY A 151 -0.34 -5.75 1.66
N SER A 152 -0.17 -5.25 2.89
CA SER A 152 -1.16 -5.42 3.97
C SER A 152 -2.31 -4.39 3.98
N GLY A 153 -2.45 -3.58 2.92
CA GLY A 153 -3.51 -2.57 2.80
C GLY A 153 -3.12 -1.17 3.31
N ARG A 154 -1.81 -0.91 3.48
CA ARG A 154 -1.30 0.34 4.04
C ARG A 154 -1.85 1.61 3.39
N PHE A 155 -1.86 1.65 2.05
CA PHE A 155 -2.30 2.83 1.31
C PHE A 155 -3.76 2.72 0.87
N ALA A 156 -4.27 1.51 0.68
CA ALA A 156 -5.71 1.25 0.56
C ALA A 156 -6.50 1.84 1.73
N GLU A 157 -6.01 1.75 2.97
CA GLU A 157 -6.62 2.39 4.15
C GLU A 157 -6.90 3.88 3.94
N ILE A 158 -5.92 4.61 3.39
CA ILE A 158 -6.00 6.05 3.17
C ILE A 158 -6.99 6.38 2.05
N ALA A 159 -6.90 5.67 0.92
CA ALA A 159 -7.81 5.88 -0.21
C ALA A 159 -9.27 5.57 0.17
N LEU A 160 -9.51 4.50 0.93
CA LEU A 160 -10.84 4.15 1.46
C LEU A 160 -11.37 5.22 2.40
N ALA A 161 -10.53 5.73 3.32
CA ALA A 161 -10.90 6.81 4.23
C ALA A 161 -11.29 8.11 3.49
N ASP A 162 -10.68 8.36 2.33
CA ASP A 162 -11.04 9.46 1.43
C ASP A 162 -12.33 9.22 0.64
N GLY A 163 -12.94 8.04 0.76
CA GLY A 163 -14.23 7.71 0.15
C GLY A 163 -14.13 7.08 -1.24
N ALA A 164 -12.94 6.62 -1.64
CA ALA A 164 -12.75 5.86 -2.87
C ALA A 164 -13.43 4.47 -2.83
N GLU A 165 -13.73 3.95 -4.02
CA GLU A 165 -13.98 2.53 -4.25
C GLU A 165 -12.65 1.87 -4.64
N VAL A 166 -12.08 1.03 -3.78
CA VAL A 166 -10.70 0.55 -3.95
C VAL A 166 -10.71 -0.93 -4.32
N ILE A 167 -10.07 -1.23 -5.44
CA ILE A 167 -9.62 -2.59 -5.76
C ILE A 167 -8.15 -2.70 -5.37
N ALA A 168 -7.86 -3.50 -4.35
CA ALA A 168 -6.53 -3.77 -3.85
C ALA A 168 -5.99 -5.08 -4.45
N LEU A 169 -4.84 -4.99 -5.12
CA LEU A 169 -4.22 -6.10 -5.84
C LEU A 169 -2.82 -6.34 -5.34
N ASP A 170 -2.45 -7.60 -5.14
CA ASP A 170 -1.05 -8.01 -4.94
C ASP A 170 -0.80 -9.37 -5.60
N LEU A 171 0.43 -9.62 -6.04
CA LEU A 171 0.85 -10.92 -6.59
C LEU A 171 0.92 -11.97 -5.47
N SER A 172 1.34 -11.55 -4.28
CA SER A 172 1.63 -12.42 -3.15
C SER A 172 0.41 -12.69 -2.28
N ARG A 173 0.58 -13.57 -1.28
CA ARG A 173 -0.41 -13.80 -0.22
C ARG A 173 -0.59 -12.61 0.73
N ALA A 174 0.05 -11.46 0.48
CA ALA A 174 -0.18 -10.23 1.25
C ALA A 174 -1.64 -9.75 1.17
N VAL A 175 -2.34 -10.07 0.08
CA VAL A 175 -3.80 -9.85 -0.07
C VAL A 175 -4.62 -10.40 1.11
N ASP A 176 -4.18 -11.49 1.74
CA ASP A 176 -4.87 -12.07 2.90
C ASP A 176 -4.78 -11.13 4.11
N ALA A 177 -3.62 -10.47 4.30
CA ALA A 177 -3.43 -9.45 5.33
C ALA A 177 -4.25 -8.19 5.01
N CYS A 178 -4.20 -7.70 3.76
CA CYS A 178 -5.01 -6.57 3.31
C CYS A 178 -6.50 -6.78 3.60
N ARG A 179 -7.03 -7.95 3.20
CA ARG A 179 -8.42 -8.32 3.49
C ARG A 179 -8.65 -8.39 4.99
N ARG A 180 -7.86 -9.13 5.78
CA ARG A 180 -8.05 -9.21 7.24
C ARG A 180 -8.12 -7.84 7.91
N ASN A 181 -7.25 -6.92 7.48
CA ASN A 181 -7.13 -5.57 8.05
C ASN A 181 -8.29 -4.66 7.68
N LEU A 182 -8.73 -4.69 6.42
CA LEU A 182 -9.62 -3.66 5.85
C LEU A 182 -11.00 -4.19 5.45
N ARG A 183 -11.28 -5.49 5.63
CA ARG A 183 -12.53 -6.15 5.22
C ARG A 183 -13.79 -5.39 5.65
N ALA A 184 -13.80 -4.79 6.84
CA ALA A 184 -14.96 -4.05 7.35
C ALA A 184 -15.39 -2.86 6.47
N HIS A 185 -14.54 -2.40 5.55
CA HIS A 185 -14.87 -1.31 4.65
C HIS A 185 -15.72 -1.80 3.45
N PRO A 186 -16.94 -1.27 3.23
CA PRO A 186 -17.85 -1.77 2.20
C PRO A 186 -17.34 -1.52 0.77
N LYS A 187 -16.49 -0.51 0.60
CA LYS A 187 -15.91 -0.12 -0.70
C LYS A 187 -14.57 -0.80 -1.05
N LEU A 188 -14.14 -1.76 -0.23
CA LEU A 188 -12.92 -2.53 -0.49
C LEU A 188 -13.27 -3.79 -1.30
N HIS A 189 -12.44 -4.03 -2.31
CA HIS A 189 -12.34 -5.28 -3.06
C HIS A 189 -10.89 -5.74 -3.06
N VAL A 190 -10.63 -7.03 -2.84
CA VAL A 190 -9.26 -7.56 -2.78
C VAL A 190 -9.12 -8.70 -3.78
N ILE A 191 -8.10 -8.65 -4.62
CA ILE A 191 -7.81 -9.72 -5.60
C ILE A 191 -6.32 -10.07 -5.60
N GLN A 192 -6.01 -11.34 -5.89
CA GLN A 192 -4.63 -11.76 -6.11
C GLN A 192 -4.37 -11.88 -7.62
N ALA A 193 -3.43 -11.08 -8.14
CA ALA A 193 -3.11 -11.09 -9.56
C ALA A 193 -1.69 -10.58 -9.85
N SER A 194 -1.14 -10.97 -10.99
CA SER A 194 0.12 -10.44 -11.51
C SER A 194 -0.10 -9.05 -12.10
N ILE A 195 0.87 -8.15 -11.91
CA ILE A 195 0.91 -6.84 -12.57
C ILE A 195 1.00 -6.98 -14.09
N TYR A 196 1.54 -8.10 -14.58
CA TYR A 196 1.68 -8.35 -16.01
C TYR A 196 0.37 -8.80 -16.67
N ASP A 197 -0.54 -9.36 -15.87
CA ASP A 197 -1.76 -10.05 -16.30
C ASP A 197 -2.96 -9.53 -15.48
N LEU A 198 -3.15 -8.21 -15.50
CA LEU A 198 -4.19 -7.52 -14.74
C LEU A 198 -5.59 -7.94 -15.26
N PRO A 199 -6.47 -8.50 -14.41
CA PRO A 199 -7.76 -9.06 -14.79
C PRO A 199 -8.85 -7.99 -14.93
N PHE A 200 -8.54 -6.93 -15.67
CA PHE A 200 -9.41 -5.77 -15.87
C PHE A 200 -9.41 -5.36 -17.34
N ARG A 201 -10.46 -4.65 -17.75
CA ARG A 201 -10.47 -3.95 -19.05
C ARG A 201 -9.54 -2.73 -18.99
N ASP A 202 -9.03 -2.35 -20.14
CA ASP A 202 -8.24 -1.12 -20.28
C ASP A 202 -9.14 0.11 -20.08
N GLY A 203 -8.55 1.19 -19.56
CA GLY A 203 -9.27 2.44 -19.36
C GLY A 203 -10.36 2.42 -18.27
N LEU A 204 -10.28 1.50 -17.31
CA LEU A 204 -11.31 1.30 -16.29
C LEU A 204 -11.22 2.27 -15.10
N PHE A 205 -10.01 2.55 -14.62
CA PHE A 205 -9.82 3.20 -13.32
C PHE A 205 -9.64 4.71 -13.43
N ASP A 206 -10.39 5.48 -12.64
CA ASP A 206 -10.18 6.93 -12.51
C ASP A 206 -8.78 7.23 -11.98
N VAL A 207 -8.30 6.40 -11.04
CA VAL A 207 -7.04 6.62 -10.33
C VAL A 207 -6.34 5.28 -10.14
N VAL A 208 -5.03 5.23 -10.40
CA VAL A 208 -4.20 4.06 -10.15
C VAL A 208 -2.95 4.48 -9.41
N TYR A 209 -2.56 3.74 -8.38
CA TYR A 209 -1.27 3.97 -7.73
C TYR A 209 -0.49 2.68 -7.47
N SER A 210 0.83 2.80 -7.44
CA SER A 210 1.74 1.72 -7.06
C SER A 210 2.93 2.31 -6.30
N ILE A 211 3.05 1.93 -5.02
CA ILE A 211 4.01 2.54 -4.11
C ILE A 211 4.99 1.47 -3.61
N GLY A 212 6.19 1.48 -4.18
CA GLY A 212 7.29 0.63 -3.71
C GLY A 212 7.24 -0.80 -4.24
N VAL A 213 6.62 -1.02 -5.40
CA VAL A 213 6.38 -2.36 -5.95
C VAL A 213 7.14 -2.58 -7.25
N ILE A 214 7.07 -1.62 -8.18
CA ILE A 214 7.56 -1.75 -9.56
C ILE A 214 9.05 -2.13 -9.63
N GLN A 215 9.90 -1.63 -8.73
CA GLN A 215 11.33 -1.98 -8.69
C GLN A 215 11.59 -3.46 -8.32
N HIS A 216 10.61 -4.13 -7.71
CA HIS A 216 10.69 -5.54 -7.31
C HIS A 216 10.07 -6.47 -8.36
N THR A 217 9.77 -5.96 -9.55
CA THR A 217 9.28 -6.77 -10.67
C THR A 217 10.43 -7.15 -11.62
N PRO A 218 10.32 -8.29 -12.35
CA PRO A 218 11.31 -8.71 -13.34
C PRO A 218 11.59 -7.68 -14.44
N ASP A 219 10.53 -7.01 -14.91
CA ASP A 219 10.58 -5.93 -15.89
C ASP A 219 9.75 -4.73 -15.41
N PRO A 220 10.41 -3.72 -14.81
CA PRO A 220 9.76 -2.49 -14.35
C PRO A 220 9.10 -1.67 -15.47
N HIS A 221 9.65 -1.70 -16.70
CA HIS A 221 9.10 -0.96 -17.81
C HIS A 221 7.76 -1.57 -18.24
N GLN A 222 7.76 -2.89 -18.47
CA GLN A 222 6.54 -3.60 -18.84
C GLN A 222 5.48 -3.50 -17.74
N ALA A 223 5.87 -3.54 -16.46
CA ALA A 223 4.96 -3.34 -15.35
C ALA A 223 4.26 -1.96 -15.43
N VAL A 224 5.00 -0.88 -15.69
CA VAL A 224 4.42 0.46 -15.88
C VAL A 224 3.45 0.49 -17.07
N GLN A 225 3.80 -0.11 -18.21
CA GLN A 225 2.93 -0.14 -19.39
C GLN A 225 1.60 -0.87 -19.11
N ARG A 226 1.65 -2.01 -18.40
CA ARG A 226 0.46 -2.79 -18.04
C ARG A 226 -0.46 -2.04 -17.09
N ILE A 227 0.10 -1.36 -16.09
CA ILE A 227 -0.65 -0.53 -15.15
C ILE A 227 -1.26 0.68 -15.86
N ALA A 228 -0.47 1.38 -16.69
CA ALA A 228 -0.88 2.57 -17.42
C ALA A 228 -2.07 2.31 -18.34
N ALA A 229 -2.13 1.13 -19.00
CA ALA A 229 -3.25 0.74 -19.84
C ALA A 229 -4.61 0.73 -19.12
N LYS A 230 -4.62 0.46 -17.81
CA LYS A 230 -5.85 0.35 -17.00
C LYS A 230 -6.42 1.70 -16.55
N VAL A 231 -5.67 2.79 -16.66
CA VAL A 231 -6.12 4.13 -16.27
C VAL A 231 -7.10 4.67 -17.30
N ALA A 232 -8.27 5.14 -16.89
CA ALA A 232 -9.25 5.78 -17.77
C ALA A 232 -8.68 7.03 -18.47
N LEU A 233 -9.32 7.47 -19.56
CA LEU A 233 -9.02 8.78 -20.15
C LEU A 233 -9.25 9.88 -19.11
N ASN A 234 -8.35 10.86 -19.04
CA ASN A 234 -8.29 11.88 -17.98
C ASN A 234 -8.09 11.32 -16.56
N GLY A 235 -7.89 10.02 -16.41
CA GLY A 235 -7.54 9.39 -15.15
C GLY A 235 -6.10 9.69 -14.75
N ARG A 236 -5.78 9.41 -13.49
CA ARG A 236 -4.48 9.75 -12.88
C ARG A 236 -3.72 8.49 -12.48
N ILE A 237 -2.40 8.55 -12.62
CA ILE A 237 -1.48 7.52 -12.13
C ILE A 237 -0.48 8.13 -11.16
N GLY A 238 -0.20 7.44 -10.05
CA GLY A 238 0.78 7.85 -9.04
C GLY A 238 1.75 6.72 -8.71
N LEU A 239 3.04 6.93 -8.94
CA LEU A 239 4.06 5.90 -8.78
C LEU A 239 5.14 6.35 -7.78
N TRP A 240 5.54 5.44 -6.90
CA TRP A 240 6.75 5.61 -6.10
C TRP A 240 7.70 4.44 -6.30
N ILE A 241 8.92 4.73 -6.76
CA ILE A 241 9.94 3.74 -7.17
C ILE A 241 11.28 4.09 -6.52
N TYR A 242 12.10 3.10 -6.20
CA TYR A 242 13.47 3.35 -5.73
C TYR A 242 14.30 4.11 -6.77
N GLU A 243 14.94 5.19 -6.34
CA GLU A 243 15.81 6.00 -7.20
C GLU A 243 17.23 5.43 -7.24
N LEU A 244 17.74 5.23 -8.46
CA LEU A 244 19.14 4.95 -8.71
C LEU A 244 19.94 6.23 -8.48
N SER A 245 20.67 6.28 -7.37
CA SER A 245 21.49 7.43 -6.99
C SER A 245 22.84 6.97 -6.46
N TRP A 246 23.85 7.86 -6.49
CA TRP A 246 25.17 7.59 -5.92
C TRP A 246 25.12 7.25 -4.43
N LYS A 247 24.06 7.67 -3.73
CA LYS A 247 23.79 7.32 -2.33
C LYS A 247 23.61 5.82 -2.12
N ALA A 248 23.40 5.05 -3.20
CA ALA A 248 23.37 3.60 -3.18
C ALA A 248 24.69 2.95 -2.73
N LEU A 249 25.81 3.68 -2.78
CA LEU A 249 27.13 3.18 -2.42
C LEU A 249 27.52 3.45 -0.96
N VAL A 250 26.67 4.12 -0.18
CA VAL A 250 27.02 4.57 1.18
C VAL A 250 26.01 4.13 2.22
N GLY A 251 26.50 3.88 3.44
CA GLY A 251 25.69 3.57 4.61
C GLY A 251 24.80 2.33 4.43
N THR A 252 23.60 2.38 5.00
CA THR A 252 22.58 1.31 4.97
C THR A 252 22.31 0.81 3.55
N VAL A 253 22.24 1.71 2.56
CA VAL A 253 21.99 1.32 1.17
C VAL A 253 23.22 0.63 0.55
N GLY A 254 24.43 1.03 0.94
CA GLY A 254 25.65 0.30 0.59
C GLY A 254 25.65 -1.13 1.13
N PHE A 255 25.28 -1.33 2.40
CA PHE A 255 25.14 -2.67 2.99
C PHE A 255 24.12 -3.53 2.25
N LYS A 256 22.98 -2.94 1.82
CA LYS A 256 22.00 -3.62 0.97
C LYS A 256 22.68 -4.22 -0.26
N TYR A 257 23.33 -3.40 -1.09
CA TYR A 257 23.88 -3.88 -2.35
C TYR A 257 25.14 -4.75 -2.20
N LEU A 258 25.84 -4.64 -1.07
CA LEU A 258 26.95 -5.53 -0.72
C LEU A 258 26.46 -6.95 -0.36
N LEU A 259 25.44 -7.06 0.51
CA LEU A 259 25.00 -8.34 1.06
C LEU A 259 23.91 -9.01 0.23
N ARG A 260 23.09 -8.24 -0.49
CA ARG A 260 21.93 -8.76 -1.24
C ARG A 260 22.25 -9.84 -2.28
N PRO A 261 23.38 -9.80 -3.02
CA PRO A 261 23.73 -10.89 -3.94
C PRO A 261 23.76 -12.28 -3.28
N MET A 262 24.11 -12.32 -1.98
CA MET A 262 24.08 -13.53 -1.16
C MET A 262 22.70 -13.75 -0.52
N THR A 263 22.14 -12.73 0.14
CA THR A 263 20.91 -12.91 0.93
C THR A 263 19.70 -13.29 0.07
N ARG A 264 19.61 -12.82 -1.18
CA ARG A 264 18.50 -13.18 -2.09
C ARG A 264 18.44 -14.67 -2.45
N ARG A 265 19.50 -15.44 -2.14
CA ARG A 265 19.57 -16.90 -2.34
C ARG A 265 19.26 -17.67 -1.06
N CYS A 266 19.13 -16.98 0.07
CA CYS A 266 18.80 -17.59 1.35
C CYS A 266 17.29 -17.81 1.47
N SER A 267 16.89 -18.79 2.28
CA SER A 267 15.49 -18.99 2.63
C SER A 267 14.95 -17.82 3.45
N ILE A 268 13.65 -17.54 3.31
CA ILE A 268 12.92 -16.49 4.05
C ILE A 268 13.22 -16.56 5.56
N SER A 269 13.14 -17.75 6.16
CA SER A 269 13.39 -17.92 7.60
C SER A 269 14.82 -17.59 8.02
N THR A 270 15.79 -17.78 7.12
CA THR A 270 17.19 -17.41 7.38
C THR A 270 17.37 -15.90 7.37
N ILE A 271 16.75 -15.21 6.40
CA ILE A 271 16.81 -13.74 6.31
C ILE A 271 16.07 -13.10 7.49
N GLU A 272 14.95 -13.67 7.93
CA GLU A 272 14.22 -13.20 9.11
C GLU A 272 15.06 -13.31 10.39
N ARG A 273 15.69 -14.47 10.63
CA ARG A 273 16.63 -14.63 11.76
C ARG A 273 17.81 -13.66 11.68
N TRP A 274 18.32 -13.43 10.47
CA TRP A 274 19.41 -12.49 10.22
C TRP A 274 19.00 -11.04 10.51
N ALA A 275 17.83 -10.61 10.04
CA ALA A 275 17.30 -9.27 10.30
C ALA A 275 17.05 -9.05 11.80
N ALA A 276 16.50 -10.05 12.51
CA ALA A 276 16.33 -10.00 13.96
C ALA A 276 17.67 -9.93 14.72
N PHE A 277 18.68 -10.68 14.26
CA PHE A 277 20.04 -10.61 14.80
C PHE A 277 20.67 -9.23 14.61
N LEU A 278 20.63 -8.68 13.38
CA LEU A 278 21.16 -7.37 13.07
C LEU A 278 20.46 -6.25 13.86
N GLU A 279 19.13 -6.30 13.97
CA GLU A 279 18.38 -5.34 14.79
C GLU A 279 18.84 -5.39 16.24
N ARG A 280 18.96 -6.58 16.84
CA ARG A 280 19.41 -6.74 18.22
C ARG A 280 20.84 -6.24 18.43
N LEU A 281 21.74 -6.51 17.49
CA LEU A 281 23.12 -6.03 17.52
C LEU A 281 23.18 -4.49 17.42
N CYS A 282 22.39 -3.89 16.55
CA CYS A 282 22.39 -2.46 16.28
C CYS A 282 21.57 -1.65 17.31
N ARG A 283 20.77 -2.31 18.15
CA ARG A 283 19.80 -1.71 19.07
C ARG A 283 20.36 -0.60 19.97
N PRO A 284 21.55 -0.73 20.59
CA PRO A 284 22.09 0.36 21.41
C PRO A 284 22.27 1.66 20.60
N ILE A 285 22.76 1.54 19.36
CA ILE A 285 22.99 2.67 18.46
C ILE A 285 21.66 3.22 17.94
N THR A 286 20.69 2.37 17.57
CA THR A 286 19.38 2.87 17.10
C THR A 286 18.63 3.59 18.21
N ARG A 287 18.63 3.06 19.44
CA ARG A 287 18.04 3.72 20.62
C ARG A 287 18.68 5.07 20.93
N TRP A 288 20.02 5.11 20.93
CA TRP A 288 20.75 6.36 21.08
C TRP A 288 20.41 7.31 19.94
N GLY A 289 20.46 6.84 18.69
CA GLY A 289 20.23 7.63 17.48
C GLY A 289 18.86 8.29 17.44
N ARG A 290 17.81 7.62 17.92
CA ARG A 290 16.46 8.20 18.04
C ARG A 290 16.42 9.49 18.88
N ARG A 291 17.31 9.63 19.86
CA ARG A 291 17.29 10.74 20.83
C ARG A 291 18.23 11.92 20.48
N HIS A 292 19.07 11.78 19.45
CA HIS A 292 20.19 12.70 19.22
C HIS A 292 20.14 13.41 17.85
N GLY A 293 18.93 13.75 17.37
CA GLY A 293 18.72 14.62 16.20
C GLY A 293 19.56 14.22 14.98
N LEU A 294 20.24 15.18 14.34
CA LEU A 294 21.01 14.94 13.12
C LEU A 294 22.15 13.93 13.31
N LEU A 295 22.92 14.03 14.41
CA LEU A 295 24.03 13.11 14.69
C LEU A 295 23.53 11.67 14.85
N GLY A 296 22.42 11.50 15.57
CA GLY A 296 21.74 10.22 15.68
C GLY A 296 21.30 9.67 14.32
N LYS A 297 20.78 10.53 13.44
CA LYS A 297 20.34 10.14 12.08
C LYS A 297 21.51 9.65 11.23
N ILE A 298 22.66 10.33 11.31
CA ILE A 298 23.87 9.96 10.59
C ILE A 298 24.37 8.61 11.10
N ALA A 299 24.47 8.42 12.41
CA ALA A 299 24.89 7.14 13.00
C ALA A 299 23.97 5.99 12.55
N MET A 300 22.65 6.19 12.59
CA MET A 300 21.67 5.20 12.14
C MET A 300 21.81 4.86 10.64
N ARG A 301 22.18 5.82 9.80
CA ARG A 301 22.44 5.60 8.37
C ARG A 301 23.70 4.79 8.08
N MET A 302 24.58 4.59 9.05
CA MET A 302 25.80 3.79 8.91
C MET A 302 25.63 2.35 9.38
N LEU A 303 24.41 1.96 9.76
CA LEU A 303 24.11 0.61 10.22
C LEU A 303 23.62 -0.29 9.07
N PRO A 304 23.84 -1.61 9.15
CA PRO A 304 23.32 -2.60 8.19
C PRO A 304 21.82 -2.90 8.37
N VAL A 305 21.08 -2.01 9.04
CA VAL A 305 19.63 -2.10 9.30
C VAL A 305 18.92 -0.86 8.79
N SER A 306 17.72 -1.03 8.24
CA SER A 306 16.89 0.09 7.76
C SER A 306 16.16 0.73 8.94
N CYS A 307 16.65 1.88 9.41
CA CYS A 307 16.10 2.51 10.61
C CYS A 307 16.10 4.05 10.61
N ALA A 308 17.02 4.69 9.90
CA ALA A 308 17.23 6.14 10.00
C ALA A 308 16.03 6.99 9.55
N HIS A 309 15.16 6.45 8.70
CA HIS A 309 13.95 7.13 8.25
C HIS A 309 12.82 7.08 9.29
N LEU A 310 12.90 6.15 10.26
CA LEU A 310 11.96 6.00 11.36
C LEU A 310 12.25 6.94 12.54
N GLN A 311 13.38 7.66 12.51
CA GLN A 311 13.88 8.45 13.64
C GLN A 311 12.86 9.49 14.12
N SER A 312 12.14 10.14 13.19
CA SER A 312 11.18 11.20 13.48
C SER A 312 9.74 10.70 13.67
N ILE A 313 9.50 9.39 13.56
CA ILE A 313 8.17 8.82 13.70
C ILE A 313 7.91 8.53 15.19
N PRO A 314 6.79 8.99 15.77
CA PRO A 314 6.48 8.83 17.19
C PRO A 314 5.99 7.41 17.53
N LEU A 315 6.82 6.41 17.25
CA LEU A 315 6.53 5.00 17.50
C LEU A 315 6.84 4.59 18.93
N SER A 316 6.05 3.65 19.45
CA SER A 316 6.41 2.89 20.65
C SER A 316 7.77 2.21 20.44
N GLU A 317 8.46 1.89 21.53
CA GLU A 317 9.76 1.24 21.42
C GLU A 317 9.66 -0.17 20.81
N THR A 318 8.54 -0.86 21.01
CA THR A 318 8.27 -2.17 20.40
C THR A 318 8.03 -2.02 18.90
N ASP A 319 7.12 -1.14 18.48
CA ASP A 319 6.81 -0.94 17.06
C ASP A 319 8.02 -0.44 16.29
N PHE A 320 8.82 0.46 16.88
CA PHE A 320 10.07 0.90 16.29
C PHE A 320 10.99 -0.29 15.99
N GLN A 321 11.18 -1.22 16.93
CA GLN A 321 12.05 -2.37 16.73
C GLN A 321 11.48 -3.36 15.70
N GLU A 322 10.18 -3.62 15.75
CA GLU A 322 9.54 -4.48 14.76
C GLU A 322 9.61 -3.89 13.36
N TRP A 323 9.48 -2.57 13.23
CA TRP A 323 9.56 -1.88 11.94
C TRP A 323 10.99 -1.86 11.41
N VAL A 324 11.99 -1.69 12.28
CA VAL A 324 13.40 -1.89 11.88
C VAL A 324 13.64 -3.31 11.37
N ARG A 325 13.06 -4.35 12.01
CA ARG A 325 13.19 -5.73 11.51
C ARG A 325 12.49 -5.94 10.18
N LEU A 326 11.25 -5.46 10.05
CA LEU A 326 10.48 -5.47 8.81
C LEU A 326 11.29 -4.87 7.66
N ASP A 327 11.71 -3.61 7.78
CA ASP A 327 12.37 -2.91 6.69
C ASP A 327 13.78 -3.46 6.42
N THR A 328 14.43 -4.05 7.43
CA THR A 328 15.71 -4.76 7.23
C THR A 328 15.51 -6.08 6.48
N PHE A 329 14.44 -6.82 6.78
CA PHE A 329 14.05 -8.01 6.02
C PHE A 329 13.70 -7.65 4.57
N ASP A 330 12.88 -6.62 4.36
CA ASP A 330 12.49 -6.07 3.05
C ASP A 330 13.69 -5.60 2.24
N MET A 331 14.73 -5.10 2.91
CA MET A 331 15.96 -4.67 2.25
C MET A 331 16.76 -5.85 1.66
N TYR A 332 16.75 -7.01 2.30
CA TYR A 332 17.61 -8.16 1.96
C TYR A 332 16.90 -9.34 1.27
N SER A 333 15.59 -9.46 1.41
CA SER A 333 14.80 -10.60 0.94
C SER A 333 14.35 -10.58 -0.54
N PRO A 334 14.09 -9.43 -1.19
CA PRO A 334 13.49 -9.43 -2.53
C PRO A 334 14.39 -10.10 -3.56
N ALA A 335 13.81 -10.91 -4.45
CA ALA A 335 14.51 -11.52 -5.58
C ALA A 335 14.96 -10.46 -6.62
N HIS A 336 14.11 -9.46 -6.86
CA HIS A 336 14.33 -8.35 -7.77
C HIS A 336 14.47 -7.02 -7.02
N ASP A 337 15.37 -6.16 -7.50
CA ASP A 337 15.59 -4.81 -6.98
C ASP A 337 16.25 -3.98 -8.08
N HIS A 338 15.40 -3.29 -8.85
CA HIS A 338 15.76 -2.56 -10.06
C HIS A 338 15.44 -1.07 -9.88
N PRO A 339 16.26 -0.33 -9.10
CA PRO A 339 16.08 1.11 -8.96
C PRO A 339 16.18 1.80 -10.32
N GLN A 340 15.41 2.86 -10.51
CA GLN A 340 15.29 3.56 -11.79
C GLN A 340 15.80 4.99 -11.71
N THR A 341 15.95 5.65 -12.86
CA THR A 341 16.15 7.10 -12.91
C THR A 341 14.82 7.79 -13.16
N PHE A 342 14.64 8.99 -12.59
CA PHE A 342 13.42 9.78 -12.80
C PHE A 342 13.12 9.99 -14.29
N ARG A 343 14.17 10.31 -15.08
CA ARG A 343 14.05 10.51 -16.54
C ARG A 343 13.45 9.29 -17.23
N ARG A 344 13.86 8.08 -16.83
CA ARG A 344 13.40 6.83 -17.46
C ARG A 344 11.94 6.56 -17.13
N VAL A 345 11.54 6.66 -15.86
CA VAL A 345 10.15 6.45 -15.44
C VAL A 345 9.22 7.49 -16.09
N ARG A 346 9.65 8.76 -16.14
CA ARG A 346 8.94 9.82 -16.86
C ARG A 346 8.76 9.50 -18.33
N GLY A 347 9.81 8.99 -19.00
CA GLY A 347 9.75 8.57 -20.40
C GLY A 347 8.70 7.48 -20.63
N TRP A 348 8.68 6.45 -19.79
CA TRP A 348 7.69 5.36 -19.89
C TRP A 348 6.25 5.84 -19.80
N LEU A 349 5.97 6.81 -18.93
CA LEU A 349 4.63 7.41 -18.80
C LEU A 349 4.26 8.26 -20.03
N VAL A 350 5.21 9.02 -20.56
CA VAL A 350 5.00 9.80 -21.80
C VAL A 350 4.72 8.86 -22.98
N ASP A 351 5.51 7.79 -23.12
CA ASP A 351 5.33 6.78 -24.16
C ASP A 351 3.96 6.07 -24.04
N ALA A 352 3.43 5.96 -22.81
CA ALA A 352 2.11 5.42 -22.52
C ALA A 352 0.94 6.44 -22.71
N GLY A 353 1.22 7.65 -23.20
CA GLY A 353 0.19 8.67 -23.46
C GLY A 353 -0.22 9.49 -22.23
N PHE A 354 0.67 9.65 -21.26
CA PHE A 354 0.42 10.46 -20.07
C PHE A 354 1.19 11.78 -20.14
N ARG A 355 0.63 12.81 -19.50
CA ARG A 355 1.32 14.05 -19.18
C ARG A 355 1.79 14.00 -17.72
N PRO A 356 3.10 13.84 -17.46
CA PRO A 356 3.64 13.84 -16.10
C PRO A 356 3.55 15.21 -15.44
N ASP A 357 3.21 15.22 -14.16
CA ASP A 357 3.21 16.41 -13.32
C ASP A 357 4.65 16.83 -12.96
N PRO A 358 4.87 18.06 -12.45
CA PRO A 358 6.17 18.49 -11.95
C PRO A 358 6.77 17.51 -10.94
N ARG A 359 8.10 17.44 -10.86
CA ARG A 359 8.77 16.57 -9.89
C ARG A 359 8.69 17.20 -8.50
N HIS A 360 8.15 16.45 -7.54
CA HIS A 360 8.19 16.82 -6.13
C HIS A 360 9.36 16.10 -5.44
N PRO A 361 10.25 16.85 -4.74
CA PRO A 361 11.44 16.27 -4.13
C PRO A 361 11.08 15.45 -2.88
N HIS A 362 10.93 14.14 -3.07
CA HIS A 362 10.82 13.15 -2.00
C HIS A 362 11.94 12.10 -2.12
N GLY A 363 12.19 11.34 -1.06
CA GLY A 363 13.14 10.23 -1.13
C GLY A 363 12.64 9.18 -2.12
N GLY A 364 13.43 8.88 -3.17
CA GLY A 364 13.01 8.02 -4.28
C GLY A 364 12.47 8.80 -5.48
N ILE A 365 11.86 8.08 -6.42
CA ILE A 365 11.14 8.65 -7.56
C ILE A 365 9.67 8.70 -7.17
N SER A 366 9.15 9.89 -6.90
CA SER A 366 7.72 10.16 -6.86
C SER A 366 7.30 10.82 -8.16
N ILE A 367 6.28 10.29 -8.82
CA ILE A 367 5.77 10.84 -10.06
C ILE A 367 4.27 10.57 -10.18
N THR A 368 3.52 11.62 -10.47
CA THR A 368 2.13 11.55 -10.90
C THR A 368 2.00 11.97 -12.36
N ALA A 369 0.95 11.48 -13.02
CA ALA A 369 0.65 11.86 -14.39
C ALA A 369 -0.84 11.71 -14.69
N THR A 370 -1.33 12.45 -15.68
CA THR A 370 -2.71 12.33 -16.18
C THR A 370 -2.72 11.71 -17.56
N ARG A 371 -3.59 10.72 -17.80
CA ARG A 371 -3.78 10.12 -19.12
C ARG A 371 -4.46 11.13 -20.05
N LEU A 372 -3.87 11.38 -21.22
CA LEU A 372 -4.42 12.32 -22.18
C LEU A 372 -5.69 11.76 -22.85
N GLY A 373 -6.72 12.59 -22.98
CA GLY A 373 -7.87 12.30 -23.84
C GLY A 373 -7.51 12.38 -25.32
N GLU A 374 -8.28 11.72 -26.19
CA GLU A 374 -8.05 11.63 -27.65
C GLU A 374 -7.92 12.99 -28.37
N ARG A 375 -8.30 14.11 -27.74
CA ARG A 375 -8.18 15.47 -28.29
C ARG A 375 -6.86 16.19 -27.99
N ALA A 376 -5.90 15.59 -27.29
CA ALA A 376 -4.61 16.20 -27.01
C ALA A 376 -3.51 15.82 -28.03
N VAL A 377 -3.85 15.05 -29.06
CA VAL A 377 -2.97 14.69 -30.19
C VAL A 377 -3.31 15.58 -31.40
N GLU A 378 -3.32 16.89 -31.21
CA GLU A 378 -3.21 17.83 -32.33
C GLU A 378 -1.80 18.44 -32.29
N ASN A 379 -0.91 17.74 -32.99
CA ASN A 379 0.26 18.13 -33.80
C ASN A 379 1.16 19.35 -33.42
N PRO A 380 2.46 19.29 -33.84
CA PRO A 380 3.65 19.77 -33.12
C PRO A 380 3.80 21.27 -32.90
#